data_AF-A0AA38LJ96-F1
#
_entry.id   AF-A0AA38LJ96-F1
#
_cell.length_a   1.000
_cell.length_b   1.000
_cell.length_c   1.000
_cell.angle_alpha   90.00
_cell.angle_beta   90.00
_cell.angle_gamma   90.00
#
_symmetry.space_group_name_H-M   'P 1'
#
loop_
_entity.id
_entity.type
_entity.pdbx_description
1 polymer ?
#
loop_
_entity_poly.entity_id
_entity_poly.type
_entity_poly.pdbx_seq_one_letter_code
_entity_poly.pdbx_strand_id
1 'polypeptide(L)'
;MVEKDPEKAISLFTAAINVGDRIDSALKDMARVMKQQNRPEEAIEAIISLRNRCSDQAQESLDNVLLDLYKRCGRLDEQILLLNRKLDLIDQGLLFNGKATKTAKSQGKKFKISIEEESTRLLGNLGWAYMQQSNYIAAEAAYRKSLTIDLDDNKLCNLGICLMHQGRTVEAKTILQNVKPASANVPEGLDSHLKSYERAQEMLRDLEGKPMNYNILKENSAVESLESLPCPSKHAENYQNEHEKLNSESMDSEDTRLHSTPGSS
;
A
#
# COMPACT_ATOMS: atom_id res chain seq x y z
N MET A 1 -14.09 39.73 7.24
CA MET A 1 -13.69 38.45 6.62
C MET A 1 -13.55 38.70 5.13
N VAL A 2 -12.33 38.72 4.60
CA VAL A 2 -12.14 38.82 3.15
C VAL A 2 -12.42 37.43 2.59
N GLU A 3 -13.48 37.27 1.79
CA GLU A 3 -13.64 36.12 0.92
C GLU A 3 -12.37 36.00 0.08
N LYS A 4 -11.50 35.05 0.46
CA LYS A 4 -10.33 34.69 -0.34
C LYS A 4 -10.85 33.91 -1.53
N ASP A 5 -11.02 34.62 -2.63
CA ASP A 5 -11.35 34.08 -3.93
C ASP A 5 -10.39 32.91 -4.28
N PRO A 6 -10.88 31.66 -4.27
CA PRO A 6 -10.03 30.48 -4.41
C PRO A 6 -9.44 30.35 -5.82
N GLU A 7 -10.15 30.84 -6.85
CA GLU A 7 -9.65 30.84 -8.23
C GLU A 7 -8.53 31.87 -8.42
N LYS A 8 -8.64 33.03 -7.77
CA LYS A 8 -7.51 33.98 -7.70
C LYS A 8 -6.32 33.37 -6.97
N ALA A 9 -6.55 32.63 -5.89
CA ALA A 9 -5.46 31.96 -5.17
C ALA A 9 -4.73 30.93 -6.06
N ILE A 10 -5.47 30.08 -6.78
CA ILE A 10 -4.90 29.12 -7.73
C ILE A 10 -4.11 29.85 -8.83
N SER A 11 -4.65 30.95 -9.36
CA SER A 11 -3.98 31.77 -10.38
C SER A 11 -2.66 32.34 -9.86
N LEU A 12 -2.64 32.84 -8.62
CA LEU A 12 -1.42 33.37 -7.97
C LEU A 12 -0.37 32.28 -7.74
N PHE A 13 -0.77 31.09 -7.26
CA PHE A 13 0.17 29.98 -7.11
C PHE A 13 0.74 29.51 -8.45
N THR A 14 -0.10 29.47 -9.49
CA THR A 14 0.34 29.12 -10.85
C THR A 14 1.36 30.13 -11.37
N ALA A 15 1.12 31.43 -11.18
CA ALA A 15 2.07 32.47 -11.55
C ALA A 15 3.40 32.33 -10.80
N ALA A 16 3.37 32.09 -9.48
CA ALA A 16 4.57 31.86 -8.67
C ALA A 16 5.38 30.65 -9.18
N ILE A 17 4.70 29.53 -9.47
CA ILE A 17 5.34 28.34 -10.03
C ILE A 17 5.98 28.63 -11.39
N ASN A 18 5.33 29.40 -12.25
CA ASN A 18 5.85 29.73 -13.58
C ASN A 18 7.12 30.57 -13.53
N VAL A 19 7.21 31.51 -12.58
CA VAL A 19 8.43 32.32 -12.37
C VAL A 19 9.47 31.65 -11.47
N GLY A 20 9.18 30.44 -10.97
CA GLY A 20 10.08 29.67 -10.12
C GLY A 20 10.14 30.11 -8.66
N ASP A 21 9.19 30.93 -8.21
CA ASP A 21 9.15 31.40 -6.82
C ASP A 21 8.49 30.35 -5.92
N ARG A 22 9.25 29.87 -4.92
CA ARG A 22 8.79 28.96 -3.84
C ARG A 22 7.93 27.79 -4.35
N ILE A 23 8.36 27.15 -5.44
CA ILE A 23 7.62 26.09 -6.14
C ILE A 23 7.06 25.05 -5.16
N ASP A 24 7.88 24.55 -4.23
CA ASP A 24 7.50 23.54 -3.23
C ASP A 24 6.27 23.94 -2.38
N SER A 25 6.24 25.20 -1.92
CA SER A 25 5.15 25.69 -1.07
C SER A 25 3.94 26.08 -1.91
N ALA A 26 4.17 26.74 -3.05
CA ALA A 26 3.11 27.14 -3.98
C ALA A 26 2.33 25.92 -4.50
N LEU A 27 3.02 24.85 -4.92
CA LEU A 27 2.37 23.62 -5.42
C LEU A 27 1.53 22.94 -4.34
N LYS A 28 2.08 22.80 -3.13
CA LYS A 28 1.37 22.18 -2.01
C LYS A 28 0.14 22.98 -1.57
N ASP A 29 0.25 24.31 -1.53
CA ASP A 29 -0.85 25.17 -1.15
C ASP A 29 -1.91 25.25 -2.25
N MET A 30 -1.52 25.25 -3.53
CA MET A 30 -2.41 25.14 -4.67
C MET A 30 -3.21 23.83 -4.63
N ALA A 31 -2.55 22.70 -4.42
CA ALA A 31 -3.22 21.40 -4.31
C ALA A 31 -4.24 21.37 -3.15
N ARG A 32 -3.93 22.02 -2.02
CA ARG A 32 -4.87 22.14 -0.89
C ARG A 32 -6.10 22.99 -1.25
N VAL A 33 -5.92 24.10 -1.95
CA VAL A 33 -7.03 24.95 -2.40
C VAL A 33 -7.89 24.21 -3.44
N MET A 34 -7.28 23.54 -4.42
CA MET A 34 -7.99 22.71 -5.39
C MET A 34 -8.80 21.59 -4.72
N LYS A 35 -8.22 20.91 -3.72
CA LYS A 35 -8.94 19.94 -2.88
C LYS A 35 -10.16 20.56 -2.18
N GLN A 36 -10.05 21.79 -1.66
CA GLN A 36 -11.16 22.49 -1.02
C GLN A 36 -12.25 22.89 -2.01
N GLN A 37 -11.88 23.20 -3.25
CA GLN A 37 -12.80 23.48 -4.37
C GLN A 37 -13.38 22.22 -5.02
N ASN A 38 -13.20 21.04 -4.41
CA ASN A 38 -13.65 19.76 -4.96
C ASN A 38 -13.09 19.45 -6.36
N ARG A 39 -11.83 19.85 -6.61
CA ARG A 39 -11.05 19.54 -7.81
C ARG A 39 -9.82 18.66 -7.48
N PRO A 40 -9.98 17.50 -6.80
CA PRO A 40 -8.84 16.72 -6.35
C PRO A 40 -8.09 16.03 -7.50
N GLU A 41 -8.73 15.71 -8.62
CA GLU A 41 -8.09 15.12 -9.79
C GLU A 41 -7.11 16.10 -10.43
N GLU A 42 -7.52 17.36 -10.62
CA GLU A 42 -6.63 18.41 -11.14
C GLU A 42 -5.45 18.68 -10.19
N ALA A 43 -5.68 18.58 -8.87
CA ALA A 43 -4.62 18.71 -7.88
C ALA A 43 -3.58 17.58 -8.02
N ILE A 44 -4.02 16.35 -8.30
CA ILE A 44 -3.13 15.21 -8.54
C ILE A 44 -2.28 15.46 -9.78
N GLU A 45 -2.91 15.83 -10.90
CA GLU A 45 -2.19 16.08 -12.16
C GLU A 45 -1.20 17.24 -12.05
N ALA A 46 -1.55 18.30 -11.31
CA ALA A 46 -0.63 19.39 -11.01
C ALA A 46 0.59 18.89 -10.21
N ILE A 47 0.41 18.05 -9.20
CA ILE A 47 1.53 17.49 -8.43
C ILE A 47 2.38 16.57 -9.31
N ILE A 48 1.78 15.66 -10.06
CA ILE A 48 2.50 14.71 -10.91
C ILE A 48 3.35 15.44 -11.97
N SER A 49 2.79 16.47 -12.62
CA SER A 49 3.47 17.21 -13.67
C SER A 49 4.59 18.14 -13.16
N LEU A 50 4.48 18.65 -11.92
CA LEU A 50 5.40 19.66 -11.39
C LEU A 50 6.38 19.11 -10.35
N ARG A 51 6.20 17.88 -9.85
CA ARG A 51 7.04 17.33 -8.77
C ARG A 51 8.53 17.27 -9.11
N ASN A 52 8.91 17.13 -10.39
CA ASN A 52 10.32 17.15 -10.82
C ASN A 52 10.96 18.54 -10.73
N ARG A 53 10.16 19.60 -10.62
CA ARG A 53 10.61 20.98 -10.37
C ARG A 53 10.70 21.32 -8.89
N CYS A 54 10.22 20.44 -8.02
CA CYS A 54 10.29 20.60 -6.57
C CYS A 54 11.59 20.02 -6.01
N SER A 55 12.00 20.52 -4.85
CA SER A 55 13.16 19.99 -4.13
C SER A 55 12.94 18.55 -3.66
N ASP A 56 14.04 17.83 -3.41
CA ASP A 56 14.00 16.49 -2.83
C ASP A 56 13.32 16.49 -1.44
N GLN A 57 13.54 17.56 -0.66
CA GLN A 57 12.93 17.73 0.66
C GLN A 57 11.41 17.91 0.58
N ALA A 58 10.88 18.41 -0.54
CA ALA A 58 9.44 18.57 -0.73
C ALA A 58 8.74 17.25 -1.11
N GLN A 59 9.46 16.28 -1.70
CA GLN A 59 8.88 15.05 -2.24
C GLN A 59 8.07 14.29 -1.19
N GLU A 60 8.59 14.12 0.02
CA GLU A 60 7.87 13.42 1.08
C GLU A 60 6.54 14.12 1.43
N SER A 61 6.55 15.46 1.45
CA SER A 61 5.34 16.23 1.73
C SER A 61 4.33 16.15 0.59
N LEU A 62 4.80 16.08 -0.66
CA LEU A 62 3.95 15.88 -1.84
C LEU A 62 3.35 14.48 -1.86
N ASP A 63 4.11 13.44 -1.52
CA ASP A 63 3.60 12.06 -1.38
C ASP A 63 2.46 11.99 -0.36
N ASN A 64 2.62 12.66 0.79
CA ASN A 64 1.57 12.68 1.82
C ASN A 64 0.30 13.38 1.34
N VAL A 65 0.41 14.42 0.51
CA VAL A 65 -0.73 15.06 -0.14
C VAL A 65 -1.35 14.16 -1.20
N LEU A 66 -0.53 13.48 -2.01
CA LEU A 66 -1.00 12.53 -3.02
C LEU A 66 -1.77 11.37 -2.40
N LEU A 67 -1.30 10.79 -1.29
CA LEU A 67 -2.01 9.71 -0.60
C LEU A 67 -3.42 10.13 -0.15
N ASP A 68 -3.57 11.36 0.35
CA ASP A 68 -4.86 11.93 0.73
C ASP A 68 -5.76 12.20 -0.49
N LEU A 69 -5.19 12.70 -1.58
CA LEU A 69 -5.92 12.93 -2.83
C LEU A 69 -6.36 11.62 -3.50
N TYR A 70 -5.48 10.62 -3.61
CA TYR A 70 -5.80 9.31 -4.16
C TYR A 70 -6.90 8.62 -3.38
N LYS A 71 -6.84 8.67 -2.04
CA LYS A 71 -7.90 8.19 -1.17
C LYS A 71 -9.24 8.85 -1.46
N ARG A 72 -9.25 10.16 -1.70
CA ARG A 72 -10.48 10.92 -2.01
C ARG A 72 -11.04 10.60 -3.40
N CYS A 73 -10.19 10.37 -4.38
CA CYS A 73 -10.59 10.08 -5.76
C CYS A 73 -10.88 8.59 -6.00
N GLY A 74 -10.63 7.72 -5.03
CA GLY A 74 -10.72 6.27 -5.22
C GLY A 74 -9.64 5.68 -6.15
N ARG A 75 -8.52 6.40 -6.33
CA ARG A 75 -7.36 5.95 -7.12
C ARG A 75 -6.51 4.97 -6.30
N LEU A 76 -7.10 3.80 -6.05
CA LEU A 76 -6.56 2.80 -5.11
C LEU A 76 -5.24 2.19 -5.59
N ASP A 77 -5.06 1.97 -6.89
CA ASP A 77 -3.84 1.39 -7.44
C ASP A 77 -2.63 2.32 -7.25
N GLU A 78 -2.79 3.61 -7.55
CA GLU A 78 -1.74 4.60 -7.33
C GLU A 78 -1.45 4.82 -5.85
N GLN A 79 -2.48 4.72 -5.00
CA GLN A 79 -2.31 4.75 -3.55
C GLN A 79 -1.48 3.55 -3.07
N ILE A 80 -1.80 2.33 -3.49
CA ILE A 80 -1.09 1.10 -3.13
C ILE A 80 0.36 1.17 -3.61
N LEU A 81 0.58 1.57 -4.86
CA LEU A 81 1.92 1.73 -5.43
C LEU A 81 2.77 2.71 -4.62
N LEU A 82 2.21 3.87 -4.27
CA LEU A 82 2.92 4.87 -3.49
C LEU A 82 3.21 4.39 -2.06
N LEU A 83 2.26 3.71 -1.41
CA LEU A 83 2.47 3.14 -0.07
C LEU A 83 3.58 2.08 -0.06
N ASN A 84 3.58 1.16 -1.02
CA ASN A 84 4.64 0.14 -1.15
C ASN A 84 6.00 0.79 -1.38
N ARG A 85 6.09 1.76 -2.30
CA ARG A 85 7.33 2.51 -2.54
C ARG A 85 7.86 3.17 -1.26
N LYS A 86 6.98 3.75 -0.44
CA LYS A 86 7.41 4.37 0.83
C LYS A 86 7.90 3.33 1.84
N LEU A 87 7.27 2.17 1.91
CA LEU A 87 7.74 1.06 2.74
C LEU A 87 9.10 0.55 2.26
N ASP A 88 9.30 0.37 0.96
CA ASP A 88 10.60 -0.03 0.39
C ASP A 88 11.71 0.97 0.72
N LEU A 89 11.40 2.28 0.69
CA LEU A 89 12.35 3.32 1.09
C LEU A 89 12.68 3.29 2.58
N ILE A 90 11.77 2.82 3.44
CA ILE A 90 12.05 2.59 4.86
C ILE A 90 12.96 1.38 5.02
N ASP A 91 12.64 0.28 4.35
CA ASP A 91 13.41 -0.96 4.42
C ASP A 91 14.86 -0.75 3.89
N GLN A 92 15.04 0.12 2.90
CA GLN A 92 16.35 0.56 2.41
C GLN A 92 17.05 1.60 3.29
N GLY A 93 16.40 2.10 4.35
CA GLY A 93 16.93 3.14 5.25
C GLY A 93 17.00 4.55 4.64
N LEU A 94 16.47 4.75 3.43
CA LEU A 94 16.53 6.00 2.68
C LEU A 94 15.51 7.02 3.20
N LEU A 95 14.32 6.59 3.63
CA LEU A 95 13.26 7.52 4.04
C LEU A 95 13.61 8.32 5.31
N PHE A 96 14.47 7.77 6.17
CA PHE A 96 14.92 8.41 7.40
C PHE A 96 16.40 8.83 7.36
N ASN A 97 17.06 8.73 6.22
CA ASN A 97 18.49 8.99 6.07
C ASN A 97 19.34 8.23 7.13
N GLY A 98 19.01 6.95 7.35
CA GLY A 98 19.66 6.09 8.34
C GLY A 98 19.37 6.42 9.82
N LYS A 99 18.46 7.36 10.13
CA LYS A 99 18.10 7.71 11.51
C LYS A 99 16.90 6.89 12.00
N ALA A 100 16.87 6.56 13.28
CA ALA A 100 15.71 5.87 13.89
C ALA A 100 14.44 6.74 13.99
N THR A 101 14.60 8.07 13.99
CA THR A 101 13.49 9.02 14.10
C THR A 101 13.71 10.24 13.20
N LYS A 102 12.60 10.86 12.77
CA LYS A 102 12.58 12.15 12.07
C LYS A 102 11.64 13.13 12.75
N THR A 103 11.91 14.42 12.58
CA THR A 103 11.01 15.46 13.09
C THR A 103 10.00 15.82 12.01
N ALA A 104 8.73 15.59 12.30
CA ALA A 104 7.63 16.07 11.48
C ALA A 104 7.06 17.36 12.06
N LYS A 105 6.41 18.16 11.21
CA LYS A 105 5.68 19.35 11.62
C LYS A 105 4.25 19.27 11.11
N SER A 106 3.30 19.33 12.03
CA SER A 106 1.87 19.42 11.72
C SER A 106 1.25 20.54 12.54
N GLN A 107 0.44 21.39 11.90
CA GLN A 107 -0.29 22.49 12.56
C GLN A 107 0.59 23.38 13.47
N GLY A 108 1.82 23.65 13.04
CA GLY A 108 2.77 24.47 13.82
C GLY A 108 3.52 23.73 14.93
N LYS A 109 3.07 22.52 15.31
CA LYS A 109 3.73 21.69 16.33
C LYS A 109 4.76 20.75 15.69
N LYS A 110 5.91 20.60 16.35
CA LYS A 110 6.94 19.64 15.98
C LYS A 110 6.78 18.39 16.84
N PHE A 111 6.90 17.22 16.22
CA PHE A 111 6.90 15.94 16.91
C PHE A 111 7.91 15.02 16.24
N LYS A 112 8.36 14.01 16.98
CA LYS A 112 9.24 12.98 16.45
C LYS A 112 8.39 11.80 15.99
N ILE A 113 8.72 11.26 14.83
CA ILE A 113 8.14 10.03 14.29
C ILE A 113 9.27 9.02 14.23
N SER A 114 9.07 7.81 14.75
CA SER A 114 10.01 6.69 14.61
C SER A 114 9.79 5.93 13.30
N ILE A 115 10.79 5.13 12.89
CA ILE A 115 10.64 4.19 11.77
C ILE A 115 9.44 3.25 12.02
N GLU A 116 9.32 2.71 13.22
CA GLU A 116 8.25 1.77 13.60
C GLU A 116 6.86 2.42 13.53
N GLU A 117 6.71 3.64 14.03
CA GLU A 117 5.45 4.41 13.97
C GLU A 117 5.04 4.68 12.52
N GLU A 118 5.99 5.08 11.68
CA GLU A 118 5.72 5.36 10.26
C GLU A 118 5.40 4.06 9.48
N SER A 119 6.14 2.99 9.71
CA SER A 119 5.90 1.68 9.09
C SER A 119 4.51 1.14 9.42
N THR A 120 4.14 1.16 10.71
CA THR A 120 2.82 0.75 11.19
C THR A 120 1.71 1.58 10.56
N ARG A 121 1.91 2.91 10.42
CA ARG A 121 0.94 3.81 9.77
C ARG A 121 0.78 3.49 8.28
N LEU A 122 1.88 3.26 7.56
CA LEU A 122 1.86 2.93 6.14
C LEU A 122 1.23 1.56 5.88
N LEU A 123 1.55 0.55 6.69
CA LEU A 123 0.96 -0.79 6.60
C LEU A 123 -0.55 -0.78 6.89
N GLY A 124 -1.00 -0.02 7.89
CA GLY A 124 -2.43 0.16 8.16
C GLY A 124 -3.19 0.81 7.00
N ASN A 125 -2.59 1.82 6.35
CA ASN A 125 -3.16 2.46 5.17
C ASN A 125 -3.16 1.53 3.95
N LEU A 126 -2.14 0.70 3.80
CA LEU A 126 -2.04 -0.30 2.74
C LEU A 126 -3.12 -1.37 2.90
N GLY A 127 -3.29 -1.88 4.12
CA GLY A 127 -4.38 -2.80 4.47
C GLY A 127 -5.75 -2.21 4.14
N TRP A 128 -5.97 -0.93 4.48
CA TRP A 128 -7.22 -0.24 4.14
C TRP A 128 -7.44 -0.16 2.63
N ALA A 129 -6.41 0.22 1.85
CA ALA A 129 -6.53 0.31 0.40
C ALA A 129 -6.88 -1.05 -0.24
N TYR A 130 -6.26 -2.13 0.22
CA TYR A 130 -6.61 -3.49 -0.23
C TYR A 130 -8.03 -3.92 0.18
N MET A 131 -8.51 -3.54 1.37
CA MET A 131 -9.91 -3.78 1.74
C MET A 131 -10.88 -3.10 0.78
N GLN A 132 -10.57 -1.88 0.35
CA GLN A 132 -11.40 -1.15 -0.61
C GLN A 132 -11.40 -1.81 -2.01
N GLN A 133 -10.37 -2.57 -2.37
CA GLN A 133 -10.32 -3.42 -3.56
C GLN A 133 -10.96 -4.81 -3.35
N SER A 134 -11.52 -5.08 -2.17
CA SER A 134 -11.97 -6.42 -1.77
C SER A 134 -10.87 -7.49 -1.80
N ASN A 135 -9.59 -7.08 -1.82
CA ASN A 135 -8.45 -7.99 -1.72
C ASN A 135 -8.13 -8.26 -0.24
N TYR A 136 -9.00 -9.05 0.40
CA TYR A 136 -8.92 -9.31 1.84
C TYR A 136 -7.68 -10.11 2.25
N ILE A 137 -7.09 -10.88 1.33
CA ILE A 137 -5.85 -11.65 1.57
C ILE A 137 -4.67 -10.69 1.72
N ALA A 138 -4.50 -9.77 0.78
CA ALA A 138 -3.44 -8.76 0.85
C ALA A 138 -3.65 -7.79 2.03
N ALA A 139 -4.91 -7.43 2.31
CA ALA A 139 -5.26 -6.61 3.46
C ALA A 139 -4.88 -7.28 4.80
N GLU A 140 -5.21 -8.57 4.96
CA GLU A 140 -4.82 -9.36 6.14
C GLU A 140 -3.30 -9.36 6.32
N ALA A 141 -2.55 -9.62 5.26
CA ALA A 141 -1.09 -9.65 5.33
C ALA A 141 -0.51 -8.31 5.82
N ALA A 142 -1.03 -7.19 5.29
CA ALA A 142 -0.62 -5.85 5.71
C ALA A 142 -0.97 -5.56 7.19
N TYR A 143 -2.18 -5.90 7.63
CA TYR A 143 -2.58 -5.69 9.04
C TYR A 143 -1.78 -6.57 10.00
N ARG A 144 -1.56 -7.84 9.67
CA ARG A 144 -0.72 -8.72 10.49
C ARG A 144 0.71 -8.18 10.62
N LYS A 145 1.34 -7.79 9.50
CA LYS A 145 2.69 -7.18 9.52
C LYS A 145 2.72 -5.89 10.33
N SER A 146 1.65 -5.09 10.30
CA SER A 146 1.57 -3.90 11.17
C SER A 146 1.47 -4.27 12.65
N LEU A 147 0.67 -5.27 12.98
CA LEU A 147 0.40 -5.70 14.36
C LEU A 147 1.58 -6.43 15.01
N THR A 148 2.56 -6.92 14.23
CA THR A 148 3.82 -7.43 14.79
C THR A 148 4.74 -6.32 15.31
N ILE A 149 4.53 -5.08 14.85
CA ILE A 149 5.33 -3.91 15.26
C ILE A 149 4.66 -3.23 16.45
N ASP A 150 3.38 -2.88 16.30
CA ASP A 150 2.61 -2.19 17.32
C ASP A 150 1.16 -2.67 17.36
N LEU A 151 0.67 -2.92 18.58
CA LEU A 151 -0.70 -3.39 18.80
C LEU A 151 -1.67 -2.21 18.72
N ASP A 152 -2.67 -2.36 17.87
CA ASP A 152 -3.64 -1.30 17.60
C ASP A 152 -5.04 -1.89 17.42
N ASP A 153 -5.98 -1.42 18.23
CA ASP A 153 -7.36 -1.92 18.27
C ASP A 153 -8.10 -1.70 16.94
N ASN A 154 -7.82 -0.59 16.22
CA ASN A 154 -8.43 -0.32 14.91
C ASN A 154 -7.92 -1.32 13.87
N LYS A 155 -6.60 -1.57 13.85
CA LYS A 155 -5.98 -2.56 12.95
C LYS A 155 -6.45 -3.98 13.28
N LEU A 156 -6.63 -4.33 14.56
CA LEU A 156 -7.23 -5.61 14.97
C LEU A 156 -8.67 -5.75 14.47
N CYS A 157 -9.49 -4.69 14.58
CA CYS A 157 -10.85 -4.70 14.06
C CYS A 157 -10.89 -4.93 12.55
N ASN A 158 -10.05 -4.21 11.79
CA ASN A 158 -9.98 -4.36 10.34
C ASN A 158 -9.45 -5.73 9.92
N LEU A 159 -8.51 -6.32 10.68
CA LEU A 159 -8.08 -7.70 10.49
C LEU A 159 -9.24 -8.69 10.69
N GLY A 160 -10.03 -8.50 11.76
CA GLY A 160 -11.25 -9.29 12.00
C GLY A 160 -12.23 -9.21 10.81
N ILE A 161 -12.43 -8.01 10.26
CA ILE A 161 -13.26 -7.81 9.05
C ILE A 161 -12.69 -8.56 7.85
N CYS A 162 -11.38 -8.50 7.61
CA CYS A 162 -10.73 -9.23 6.53
C CYS A 162 -10.95 -10.75 6.66
N LEU A 163 -10.83 -11.29 7.88
CA LEU A 163 -11.02 -12.70 8.15
C LEU A 163 -12.47 -13.16 7.94
N MET A 164 -13.45 -12.34 8.35
CA MET A 164 -14.87 -12.61 8.11
C MET A 164 -15.20 -12.66 6.62
N HIS A 165 -14.67 -11.73 5.82
CA HIS A 165 -14.84 -11.76 4.37
C HIS A 165 -14.21 -12.99 3.70
N GLN A 166 -13.20 -13.58 4.32
CA GLN A 166 -12.59 -14.84 3.89
C GLN A 166 -13.28 -16.09 4.45
N GLY A 167 -14.37 -15.95 5.22
CA GLY A 167 -15.08 -17.07 5.85
C GLY A 167 -14.42 -17.63 7.11
N ARG A 168 -13.34 -17.02 7.60
CA ARG A 168 -12.59 -17.42 8.81
C ARG A 168 -13.21 -16.79 10.08
N THR A 169 -14.52 -16.97 10.27
CA THR A 169 -15.30 -16.30 11.33
C THR A 169 -14.84 -16.66 12.74
N VAL A 170 -14.42 -17.92 12.97
CA VAL A 170 -13.94 -18.37 14.30
C VAL A 170 -12.70 -17.59 14.73
N GLU A 171 -11.74 -17.43 13.82
CA GLU A 171 -10.51 -16.69 14.08
C GLU A 171 -10.78 -15.18 14.23
N ALA A 172 -11.67 -14.62 13.40
CA ALA A 172 -12.10 -13.24 13.53
C ALA A 172 -12.67 -12.96 14.93
N LYS A 173 -13.50 -13.89 15.45
CA LYS A 173 -14.08 -13.79 16.79
C LYS A 173 -13.01 -13.79 17.88
N THR A 174 -12.01 -14.69 17.79
CA THR A 174 -10.89 -14.72 18.74
C THR A 174 -10.10 -13.41 18.73
N ILE A 175 -9.84 -12.84 17.55
CA ILE A 175 -9.13 -11.56 17.44
C ILE A 175 -9.95 -10.41 18.06
N LEU A 176 -11.25 -10.34 17.74
CA LEU A 176 -12.13 -9.27 18.21
C LEU A 176 -12.43 -9.35 19.71
N GLN A 177 -12.35 -10.52 20.33
CA GLN A 177 -12.47 -10.69 21.79
C GLN A 177 -11.37 -9.96 22.57
N ASN A 178 -10.19 -9.79 21.95
CA ASN A 178 -9.06 -9.10 22.57
C ASN A 178 -9.12 -7.58 22.42
N VAL A 179 -10.04 -7.06 21.60
CA VAL A 179 -10.23 -5.63 21.40
C VAL A 179 -11.05 -5.07 22.56
N LYS A 180 -10.53 -4.04 23.23
CA LYS A 180 -11.26 -3.39 24.33
C LYS A 180 -12.50 -2.68 23.76
N PRO A 181 -13.71 -2.91 24.32
CA PRO A 181 -14.87 -2.10 23.97
C PRO A 181 -14.55 -0.65 24.32
N ALA A 182 -14.76 0.28 23.38
CA ALA A 182 -14.56 1.69 23.68
C ALA A 182 -15.54 2.09 24.80
N SER A 183 -15.01 2.55 25.93
CA SER A 183 -15.82 3.03 27.03
C SER A 183 -16.23 4.48 26.76
N ALA A 184 -17.48 4.83 27.01
CA ALA A 184 -18.05 6.17 26.78
C ALA A 184 -17.40 7.31 27.62
N ASN A 185 -16.35 7.01 28.40
CA ASN A 185 -15.66 7.96 29.30
C ASN A 185 -14.19 8.20 28.93
N VAL A 186 -13.76 7.88 27.71
CA VAL A 186 -12.36 8.06 27.31
C VAL A 186 -12.15 9.42 26.61
N PRO A 187 -11.10 10.20 26.94
CA PRO A 187 -10.85 11.49 26.31
C PRO A 187 -10.78 11.41 24.77
N GLU A 188 -11.30 12.45 24.10
CA GLU A 188 -11.29 12.58 22.64
C GLU A 188 -9.92 12.24 22.05
N GLY A 189 -9.89 11.17 21.24
CA GLY A 189 -8.66 10.63 20.63
C GLY A 189 -8.51 9.11 20.74
N LEU A 190 -9.15 8.46 21.72
CA LEU A 190 -9.18 7.00 21.86
C LEU A 190 -10.42 6.34 21.22
N ASP A 191 -11.38 7.12 20.72
CA ASP A 191 -12.55 6.65 19.93
C ASP A 191 -12.19 6.22 18.49
N SER A 192 -10.90 6.07 18.19
CA SER A 192 -10.36 5.79 16.86
C SER A 192 -10.85 4.46 16.28
N HIS A 193 -11.01 3.42 17.11
CA HIS A 193 -11.43 2.08 16.65
C HIS A 193 -12.92 1.81 16.79
N LEU A 194 -13.70 2.69 17.44
CA LEU A 194 -15.11 2.45 17.75
C LEU A 194 -15.90 2.08 16.49
N LYS A 195 -15.75 2.88 15.41
CA LYS A 195 -16.46 2.63 14.15
C LYS A 195 -16.05 1.30 13.49
N SER A 196 -14.77 0.97 13.51
CA SER A 196 -14.28 -0.31 12.96
C SER A 196 -14.73 -1.49 13.81
N TYR A 197 -14.80 -1.31 15.13
CA TYR A 197 -15.27 -2.33 16.06
C TYR A 197 -16.78 -2.57 15.90
N GLU A 198 -17.60 -1.52 15.89
CA GLU A 198 -19.04 -1.60 15.64
C GLU A 198 -19.34 -2.31 14.33
N ARG A 199 -18.65 -1.94 13.25
CA ARG A 199 -18.78 -2.59 11.94
C ARG A 199 -18.39 -4.07 11.99
N ALA A 200 -17.30 -4.40 12.69
CA ALA A 200 -16.89 -5.80 12.84
C ALA A 200 -17.92 -6.61 13.65
N GLN A 201 -18.47 -6.04 14.73
CA GLN A 201 -19.49 -6.67 15.55
C GLN A 201 -20.81 -6.85 14.79
N GLU A 202 -21.22 -5.89 13.97
CA GLU A 202 -22.38 -6.00 13.08
C GLU A 202 -22.21 -7.15 12.09
N MET A 203 -21.07 -7.20 11.41
CA MET A 203 -20.77 -8.27 10.46
C MET A 203 -20.73 -9.65 11.12
N LEU A 204 -20.19 -9.77 12.34
CA LEU A 204 -20.24 -11.01 13.11
C LEU A 204 -21.68 -11.46 13.37
N ARG A 205 -22.56 -10.54 13.83
CA ARG A 205 -23.97 -10.86 14.08
C ARG A 205 -24.70 -11.32 12.82
N ASP A 206 -24.44 -10.66 11.69
CA ASP A 206 -25.05 -11.02 10.40
C ASP A 206 -24.61 -12.40 9.91
N LEU A 207 -23.36 -12.79 10.19
CA LEU A 207 -22.84 -14.12 9.87
C LEU A 207 -23.37 -15.20 10.82
N GLU A 208 -23.51 -14.89 12.10
CA GLU A 208 -24.10 -15.80 13.11
C GLU A 208 -25.62 -15.98 12.94
N GLY A 209 -26.32 -14.97 12.43
CA GLY A 209 -27.77 -15.00 12.16
C GLY A 209 -28.18 -15.75 10.88
N LYS A 210 -27.22 -16.05 9.99
CA LYS A 210 -27.48 -16.88 8.80
C LYS A 210 -27.36 -18.36 9.18
N PRO A 211 -28.39 -19.20 8.96
CA PRO A 211 -28.26 -20.62 9.20
C PRO A 211 -27.14 -21.17 8.30
N MET A 212 -26.13 -21.75 8.94
CA MET A 212 -25.01 -22.42 8.29
C MET A 212 -25.59 -23.50 7.37
N ASN A 213 -25.58 -23.28 6.06
CA ASN A 213 -26.06 -24.28 5.10
C ASN A 213 -25.01 -25.40 5.02
N TYR A 214 -25.17 -26.43 5.87
CA TYR A 214 -24.26 -27.57 6.04
C TYR A 214 -24.15 -28.50 4.80
N ASN A 215 -24.51 -28.05 3.61
CA ASN A 215 -24.63 -28.90 2.42
C ASN A 215 -23.46 -28.83 1.42
N ILE A 216 -22.31 -28.22 1.75
CA ILE A 216 -21.14 -28.18 0.84
C ILE A 216 -19.94 -29.02 1.33
N LEU A 217 -20.07 -29.74 2.46
CA LEU A 217 -19.02 -30.64 2.95
C LEU A 217 -19.27 -32.14 2.69
N LYS A 218 -20.33 -32.51 1.97
CA LYS A 218 -20.64 -33.92 1.65
C LYS A 218 -20.24 -34.40 0.25
N GLU A 219 -19.84 -33.51 -0.66
CA GLU A 219 -19.44 -33.93 -2.02
C GLU A 219 -17.95 -34.28 -2.15
N ASN A 220 -17.12 -34.01 -1.14
CA ASN A 220 -15.68 -34.32 -1.19
C ASN A 220 -15.24 -35.49 -0.29
N SER A 221 -16.16 -36.27 0.28
CA SER A 221 -15.82 -37.40 1.18
C SER A 221 -16.14 -38.79 0.61
N ALA A 222 -16.29 -38.93 -0.71
CA ALA A 222 -16.62 -40.21 -1.32
C ALA A 222 -15.70 -40.55 -2.50
N VAL A 223 -14.40 -40.77 -2.22
CA VAL A 223 -13.63 -41.87 -2.82
C VAL A 223 -12.56 -42.32 -1.82
N GLU A 224 -12.87 -43.36 -1.05
CA GLU A 224 -11.89 -44.16 -0.33
C GLU A 224 -11.42 -45.31 -1.25
N SER A 225 -10.10 -45.48 -1.30
CA SER A 225 -9.39 -46.77 -1.23
C SER A 225 -9.52 -47.77 -2.38
N LEU A 226 -8.46 -47.87 -3.19
CA LEU A 226 -7.92 -49.15 -3.66
C LEU A 226 -6.38 -49.08 -3.68
N GLU A 227 -5.76 -49.88 -2.80
CA GLU A 227 -4.34 -50.16 -2.77
C GLU A 227 -3.90 -50.97 -4.01
N SER A 228 -2.77 -50.61 -4.61
CA SER A 228 -1.64 -51.51 -4.92
C SER A 228 -0.68 -50.85 -5.94
N LEU A 229 0.55 -50.60 -5.50
CA LEU A 229 1.68 -50.22 -6.34
C LEU A 229 2.05 -51.34 -7.31
N PRO A 230 2.70 -51.00 -8.43
CA PRO A 230 4.10 -51.39 -8.52
C PRO A 230 5.01 -50.19 -8.81
N CYS A 231 6.12 -50.15 -8.07
CA CYS A 231 7.23 -49.23 -8.25
C CYS A 231 7.94 -49.49 -9.59
N PRO A 232 8.43 -48.44 -10.29
CA PRO A 232 9.72 -48.57 -10.95
C PRO A 232 10.68 -47.44 -10.55
N SER A 233 11.83 -47.88 -10.05
CA SER A 233 13.06 -47.12 -9.87
C SER A 233 13.67 -46.70 -11.23
N LYS A 234 14.43 -45.59 -11.18
CA LYS A 234 15.38 -45.04 -12.16
C LYS A 234 14.83 -44.07 -13.22
N HIS A 235 14.90 -42.76 -12.93
CA HIS A 235 15.88 -41.86 -13.53
C HIS A 235 15.74 -40.44 -12.95
N ALA A 236 16.55 -40.17 -11.92
CA ALA A 236 17.03 -38.83 -11.68
C ALA A 236 18.08 -38.55 -12.76
N GLU A 237 17.75 -37.65 -13.70
CA GLU A 237 18.65 -36.93 -14.61
C GLU A 237 17.77 -36.22 -15.65
N ASN A 238 17.26 -35.02 -15.33
CA ASN A 238 16.86 -34.01 -16.35
C ASN A 238 16.44 -32.66 -15.76
N TYR A 239 17.10 -32.19 -14.70
CA TYR A 239 16.92 -30.82 -14.19
C TYR A 239 18.20 -29.97 -14.25
N GLN A 240 19.14 -30.32 -15.13
CA GLN A 240 20.38 -29.55 -15.35
C GLN A 240 20.65 -29.17 -16.81
N ASN A 241 19.74 -29.43 -17.75
CA ASN A 241 19.96 -29.16 -19.18
C ASN A 241 19.17 -27.96 -19.77
N GLU A 242 18.51 -27.15 -18.95
CA GLU A 242 17.84 -25.92 -19.43
C GLU A 242 18.59 -24.61 -19.13
N HIS A 243 19.69 -24.66 -18.36
CA HIS A 243 20.50 -23.47 -18.06
C HIS A 243 21.77 -23.30 -18.92
N GLU A 244 22.11 -24.25 -19.79
CA GLU A 244 23.25 -24.14 -20.72
C GLU A 244 22.85 -23.88 -22.20
N LYS A 245 21.54 -23.83 -22.51
CA LYS A 245 21.05 -23.53 -23.86
C LYS A 245 20.70 -22.05 -24.13
N LEU A 246 20.82 -21.18 -23.14
CA LEU A 246 20.58 -19.73 -23.30
C LEU A 246 21.87 -18.88 -23.29
N ASN A 247 23.03 -19.50 -23.08
CA ASN A 247 24.34 -18.83 -23.14
C ASN A 247 25.21 -19.24 -24.34
N SER A 248 24.65 -20.00 -25.30
CA SER A 248 25.34 -20.39 -26.55
C SER A 248 24.76 -19.75 -27.82
N GLU A 249 23.72 -18.91 -27.71
CA GLU A 249 23.14 -18.18 -28.85
C GLU A 249 23.54 -16.68 -28.91
N SER A 250 24.54 -16.25 -28.14
CA SER A 250 25.08 -14.87 -28.18
C SER A 250 26.56 -14.75 -28.57
N MET A 251 27.18 -15.82 -29.06
CA MET A 251 28.61 -15.83 -29.49
C MET A 251 28.84 -16.39 -30.91
N ASP A 252 27.86 -16.30 -31.82
CA ASP A 252 28.02 -16.69 -33.23
C ASP A 252 27.53 -15.60 -34.21
N SER A 253 27.95 -14.35 -34.01
CA SER A 253 27.82 -13.29 -35.03
C SER A 253 29.07 -12.44 -35.24
N GLU A 254 30.23 -12.88 -34.75
CA GLU A 254 31.53 -12.27 -35.04
C GLU A 254 32.54 -13.35 -35.43
N ASP A 255 32.44 -13.91 -36.63
CA ASP A 255 33.61 -14.29 -37.43
C ASP A 255 33.21 -14.97 -38.75
N THR A 256 33.14 -14.20 -39.84
CA THR A 256 33.52 -14.67 -41.19
C THR A 256 33.46 -13.51 -42.18
N ARG A 257 34.56 -12.74 -42.25
CA ARG A 257 35.03 -12.10 -43.49
C ARG A 257 36.48 -11.62 -43.28
N LEU A 258 37.43 -12.53 -43.45
CA LEU A 258 38.83 -12.18 -43.66
C LEU A 258 39.19 -12.28 -45.15
N HIS A 259 39.91 -11.25 -45.59
CA HIS A 259 40.88 -11.19 -46.68
C HIS A 259 40.43 -11.15 -48.15
N SER A 260 40.61 -9.96 -48.74
CA SER A 260 41.34 -9.82 -50.02
C SER A 260 41.94 -8.42 -50.13
N THR A 261 43.25 -8.30 -49.91
CA THR A 261 44.12 -7.31 -50.56
C THR A 261 44.71 -7.98 -51.82
N PRO A 262 45.02 -7.23 -52.90
CA PRO A 262 46.30 -6.52 -53.06
C PRO A 262 46.08 -5.12 -53.71
N GLY A 263 47.00 -4.20 -53.89
CA GLY A 263 48.45 -4.09 -53.77
C GLY A 263 48.86 -2.84 -54.58
N SER A 264 49.78 -2.06 -54.01
CA SER A 264 50.73 -1.09 -54.59
C SER A 264 50.48 -0.49 -55.99
N SER A 265 50.39 0.84 -56.07
CA SER A 265 51.30 1.79 -56.76
C SER A 265 50.80 3.22 -56.57
#